data_AF-I9WTV4-F1
#
_entry.id   AF-I9WTV4-F1
#
_cell.length_a   1.000
_cell.length_b   1.000
_cell.length_c   1.000
_cell.angle_alpha   90.00
_cell.angle_beta   90.00
_cell.angle_gamma   90.00
#
_symmetry.space_group_name_H-M   'P 1'
#
loop_
_entity.id
_entity.type
_entity.pdbx_description
1 polymer ?
#
loop_
_entity_poly.entity_id
_entity_poly.type
_entity_poly.pdbx_seq_one_letter_code
_entity_poly.pdbx_strand_id
1 'polypeptide(L)'
;MILAAKNSVFVHIRRGDYVGIGCQLGIDYQKKALEYMAKRVPNMELFVFCEDLTFTQNLDLGYPFMDMTTRNKEEEAYWDMLLMQSCKHGIIANSTYSWWAAYLIKNPEKIIIGPKHWLFGHENILCEEWVKIESHFEVKSKKYNA
;
A
#
# COMPACT_ATOMS: atom_id res chain seq x y z
N MET A 1 7.27 12.12 -12.99
CA MET A 1 5.99 12.17 -12.26
C MET A 1 6.20 12.00 -10.76
N ILE A 2 6.47 10.78 -10.25
CA ILE A 2 6.80 10.58 -8.82
C ILE A 2 7.97 11.46 -8.34
N LEU A 3 9.03 11.58 -9.13
CA LEU A 3 10.19 12.42 -8.79
C LEU A 3 9.90 13.93 -8.77
N ALA A 4 8.81 14.37 -9.41
CA ALA A 4 8.38 15.77 -9.40
C ALA A 4 7.36 16.05 -8.28
N ALA A 5 6.73 15.00 -7.75
CA ALA A 5 5.77 15.09 -6.66
C ALA A 5 6.47 15.49 -5.36
N LYS A 6 5.99 16.55 -4.72
CA LYS A 6 6.62 17.07 -3.49
C LYS A 6 6.36 16.13 -2.31
N ASN A 7 5.13 15.61 -2.25
CA ASN A 7 4.61 14.80 -1.15
C ASN A 7 4.06 13.47 -1.68
N SER A 8 4.90 12.70 -2.38
CA SER A 8 4.50 11.41 -2.95
C SER A 8 4.32 10.33 -1.88
N VAL A 9 3.19 9.63 -1.96
CA VAL A 9 2.86 8.50 -1.10
C VAL A 9 2.51 7.32 -1.98
N PHE A 10 3.28 6.24 -1.88
CA PHE A 10 2.86 4.98 -2.48
C PHE A 10 1.86 4.27 -1.57
N VAL A 11 0.87 3.62 -2.15
CA VAL A 11 -0.07 2.73 -1.45
C VAL A 11 -0.01 1.38 -2.15
N HIS A 12 0.42 0.34 -1.45
CA HIS A 12 0.41 -1.02 -2.00
C HIS A 12 -0.79 -1.80 -1.49
N ILE A 13 -1.56 -2.37 -2.41
CA ILE A 13 -2.71 -3.23 -2.11
C ILE A 13 -2.44 -4.61 -2.71
N ARG A 14 -2.11 -5.57 -1.84
CA ARG A 14 -1.84 -6.96 -2.25
C ARG A 14 -3.13 -7.75 -2.29
N ARG A 15 -3.56 -8.15 -3.49
CA ARG A 15 -4.78 -8.94 -3.71
C ARG A 15 -4.58 -10.20 -4.52
N GLY A 16 -3.79 -10.18 -5.59
CA GLY A 16 -3.72 -11.26 -6.60
C GLY A 16 -3.86 -12.67 -6.04
N ASP A 17 -2.77 -13.24 -5.52
CA ASP A 17 -2.77 -14.54 -4.85
C ASP A 17 -3.49 -14.50 -3.48
N TYR A 18 -3.48 -13.35 -2.81
CA TYR A 18 -4.02 -13.20 -1.44
C TYR A 18 -5.53 -13.44 -1.36
N VAL A 19 -6.29 -13.07 -2.38
CA VAL A 19 -7.72 -13.34 -2.49
C VAL A 19 -7.99 -14.84 -2.49
N GLY A 20 -7.17 -15.64 -3.18
CA GLY A 20 -7.33 -17.10 -3.24
C GLY A 20 -7.07 -17.80 -1.90
N ILE A 21 -6.26 -17.21 -1.03
CA ILE A 21 -5.91 -17.76 0.29
C ILE A 21 -6.53 -17.00 1.47
N GLY A 22 -7.34 -15.97 1.21
CA GLY A 22 -8.10 -15.23 2.22
C GLY A 22 -7.26 -14.37 3.16
N CYS A 23 -6.12 -13.84 2.71
CA CYS A 23 -5.23 -13.01 3.53
C CYS A 23 -5.08 -11.56 3.05
N GLN A 24 -5.87 -11.15 2.06
CA GLN A 24 -5.96 -9.77 1.62
C GLN A 24 -6.55 -8.89 2.73
N LEU A 25 -5.99 -7.69 2.91
CA LEU A 25 -6.48 -6.74 3.90
C LEU A 25 -7.78 -6.09 3.44
N GLY A 26 -8.69 -5.86 4.39
CA GLY A 26 -9.90 -5.07 4.17
C GLY A 26 -9.55 -3.62 3.81
N ILE A 27 -10.34 -3.03 2.90
CA ILE A 27 -10.08 -1.67 2.38
C ILE A 27 -10.08 -0.58 3.46
N ASP A 28 -10.72 -0.86 4.59
CA ASP A 28 -10.79 0.04 5.73
C ASP A 28 -9.41 0.31 6.34
N TYR A 29 -8.46 -0.64 6.23
CA TYR A 29 -7.07 -0.42 6.62
C TYR A 29 -6.44 0.72 5.80
N GLN A 30 -6.54 0.68 4.47
CA GLN A 30 -5.98 1.71 3.60
C GLN A 30 -6.66 3.06 3.86
N LYS A 31 -7.98 3.08 4.09
CA LYS A 31 -8.70 4.32 4.43
C LYS A 31 -8.21 4.94 5.74
N LYS A 32 -8.10 4.15 6.82
CA LYS A 32 -7.55 4.59 8.12
C LYS A 32 -6.09 5.07 7.97
N ALA A 33 -5.29 4.39 7.17
CA ALA A 33 -3.91 4.78 6.88
C ALA A 33 -3.81 6.11 6.13
N LEU A 34 -4.67 6.33 5.13
CA LEU A 34 -4.73 7.59 4.40
C LEU A 34 -5.21 8.74 5.27
N GLU A 35 -6.19 8.52 6.15
CA GLU A 35 -6.61 9.53 7.13
C GLU A 35 -5.47 9.94 8.08
N TYR A 36 -4.67 8.96 8.54
CA TYR A 36 -3.49 9.24 9.36
C TYR A 36 -2.42 10.03 8.58
N MET A 37 -2.18 9.64 7.33
CA MET A 37 -1.20 10.27 6.44
C MET A 37 -1.60 11.71 6.10
N ALA A 38 -2.86 11.95 5.72
CA ALA A 38 -3.38 13.25 5.31
C ALA A 38 -3.25 14.32 6.41
N LYS A 39 -3.32 13.92 7.69
CA LYS A 39 -3.11 14.82 8.84
C LYS A 39 -1.66 15.30 8.98
N ARG A 40 -0.69 14.64 8.32
CA ARG A 40 0.75 14.90 8.46
C ARG A 40 1.41 15.31 7.16
N VAL A 41 0.86 14.88 6.03
CA VAL A 41 1.37 15.13 4.69
C VAL A 41 0.28 15.90 3.90
N PRO A 42 0.21 17.23 4.04
CA PRO A 42 -0.75 18.03 3.29
C PRO A 42 -0.44 17.98 1.79
N ASN A 43 -1.47 18.03 0.95
CA ASN A 43 -1.33 17.95 -0.51
C ASN A 43 -0.56 16.70 -0.98
N MET A 44 -0.79 15.56 -0.34
CA MET A 44 -0.17 14.30 -0.74
C MET A 44 -0.62 13.87 -2.15
N GLU A 45 0.32 13.34 -2.92
CA GLU A 45 0.08 12.77 -4.24
C GLU A 45 0.13 11.25 -4.11
N LEU A 46 -1.00 10.59 -4.34
CA LEU A 46 -1.14 9.14 -4.12
C LEU A 46 -0.84 8.36 -5.39
N PHE A 47 0.00 7.33 -5.25
CA PHE A 47 0.33 6.35 -6.29
C PHE A 47 -0.05 4.96 -5.79
N VAL A 48 -1.08 4.35 -6.37
CA VAL A 48 -1.62 3.06 -5.92
C VAL A 48 -1.06 1.93 -6.75
N PHE A 49 -0.32 1.02 -6.11
CA PHE A 49 0.21 -0.19 -6.70
C PHE A 49 -0.65 -1.38 -6.29
N CYS A 50 -1.13 -2.11 -7.28
CA CYS A 50 -1.94 -3.32 -7.09
C CYS A 50 -1.62 -4.30 -8.21
N GLU A 51 -2.20 -5.50 -8.10
CA GLU A 51 -2.09 -6.57 -9.08
C GLU A 51 -3.46 -6.99 -9.63
N ASP A 52 -4.53 -6.40 -9.13
CA ASP A 52 -5.93 -6.73 -9.44
C ASP A 52 -6.58 -5.52 -10.11
N LEU A 53 -6.53 -5.49 -11.45
CA LEU A 53 -7.03 -4.37 -12.26
C LEU A 53 -8.55 -4.18 -12.10
N THR A 54 -9.30 -5.27 -11.98
CA THR A 54 -10.76 -5.19 -11.79
C THR A 54 -11.09 -4.55 -10.44
N PHE A 55 -10.31 -4.86 -9.41
CA PHE A 55 -10.43 -4.19 -8.12
C PHE A 55 -10.07 -2.71 -8.19
N THR A 56 -8.94 -2.33 -8.81
CA THR A 56 -8.52 -0.92 -8.84
C THR A 56 -9.45 -0.02 -9.64
N GLN A 57 -10.10 -0.55 -10.68
CA GLN A 57 -11.14 0.17 -11.43
C GLN A 57 -12.35 0.58 -10.57
N ASN A 58 -12.63 -0.16 -9.49
CA ASN A 58 -13.74 0.09 -8.57
C ASN A 58 -13.28 0.63 -7.21
N LEU A 59 -11.98 0.89 -7.06
CA LEU A 59 -11.35 1.29 -5.82
C LEU A 59 -11.76 2.71 -5.46
N ASP A 60 -12.23 2.85 -4.23
CA ASP A 60 -12.55 4.14 -3.63
C ASP A 60 -11.81 4.25 -2.31
N LEU A 61 -10.79 5.11 -2.29
CA LEU A 61 -9.98 5.42 -1.12
C LEU A 61 -10.45 6.70 -0.41
N GLY A 62 -11.44 7.43 -0.93
CA GLY A 62 -11.81 8.77 -0.46
C GLY A 62 -10.81 9.87 -0.82
N TYR A 63 -9.76 9.54 -1.58
CA TYR A 63 -8.73 10.46 -2.05
C TYR A 63 -8.44 10.20 -3.53
N PRO A 64 -8.15 11.24 -4.33
CA PRO A 64 -7.69 11.06 -5.70
C PRO A 64 -6.33 10.35 -5.70
N PHE A 65 -6.15 9.41 -6.62
CA PHE A 65 -4.90 8.68 -6.76
C PHE A 65 -4.61 8.40 -8.23
N MET A 66 -3.34 8.13 -8.50
CA MET A 66 -2.92 7.56 -9.76
C MET A 66 -2.82 6.04 -9.66
N ASP A 67 -3.50 5.35 -10.57
CA ASP A 67 -3.42 3.90 -10.68
C ASP A 67 -2.09 3.47 -11.33
N MET A 68 -1.30 2.74 -10.57
CA MET A 68 -0.01 2.15 -10.95
C MET A 68 -0.08 0.61 -10.95
N THR A 69 -1.26 0.03 -11.16
CA THR A 69 -1.46 -1.42 -11.18
C THR A 69 -0.60 -2.11 -12.22
N THR A 70 0.19 -3.09 -11.79
CA THR A 70 1.10 -3.89 -12.62
C THR A 70 0.31 -4.68 -13.65
N ARG A 71 0.74 -4.66 -14.91
CA ARG A 71 0.09 -5.44 -15.98
C ARG A 71 0.81 -6.75 -16.26
N ASN A 72 2.13 -6.76 -16.09
CA ASN A 72 2.95 -7.96 -16.24
C ASN A 72 3.93 -8.12 -15.07
N LYS A 73 3.58 -8.95 -14.08
CA LYS A 73 4.39 -9.15 -12.87
C LYS A 73 5.80 -9.66 -13.15
N GLU A 74 5.95 -10.55 -14.13
CA GLU A 74 7.24 -11.19 -14.42
C GLU A 74 8.27 -10.19 -14.95
N GLU A 75 7.79 -9.20 -15.71
CA GLU A 75 8.65 -8.20 -16.36
C GLU A 75 8.67 -6.85 -15.63
N GLU A 76 7.66 -6.54 -14.81
CA GLU A 76 7.47 -5.20 -14.25
C GLU A 76 7.64 -5.11 -12.73
N ALA A 77 7.68 -6.23 -11.99
CA ALA A 77 7.73 -6.19 -10.53
C ALA A 77 8.98 -5.46 -9.99
N TYR A 78 10.11 -5.47 -10.68
CA TYR A 78 11.25 -4.67 -10.22
C TYR A 78 11.04 -3.17 -10.49
N TRP A 79 10.35 -2.79 -11.56
CA TRP A 79 10.01 -1.39 -11.85
C TRP A 79 9.09 -0.81 -10.79
N ASP A 80 8.06 -1.53 -10.37
CA ASP A 80 7.16 -1.09 -9.32
C ASP A 80 7.88 -0.86 -7.99
N MET A 81 8.83 -1.72 -7.65
CA MET A 81 9.67 -1.53 -6.47
C MET A 81 10.51 -0.25 -6.59
N LEU A 82 11.10 0.00 -7.77
CA LEU A 82 11.87 1.22 -8.04
C LEU A 82 10.98 2.48 -7.93
N LEU A 83 9.74 2.41 -8.41
CA LEU A 83 8.78 3.52 -8.35
C LEU A 83 8.29 3.77 -6.92
N MET A 84 7.94 2.71 -6.18
CA MET A 84 7.52 2.81 -4.78
C MET A 84 8.64 3.39 -3.89
N GLN A 85 9.88 2.91 -4.01
CA GLN A 85 10.99 3.46 -3.21
C GLN A 85 11.34 4.92 -3.57
N SER A 86 10.91 5.39 -4.74
CA SER A 86 11.12 6.76 -5.18
C SER A 86 10.12 7.74 -4.55
N CYS A 87 9.09 7.25 -3.87
CA CYS A 87 8.14 8.08 -3.12
C CYS A 87 8.75 8.60 -1.81
N LYS A 88 8.11 9.61 -1.21
CA LYS A 88 8.54 10.21 0.07
C LYS A 88 8.02 9.46 1.30
N HIS A 89 6.84 8.86 1.19
CA HIS A 89 6.15 8.11 2.25
C HIS A 89 5.51 6.84 1.67
N GLY A 90 5.04 5.93 2.52
CA GLY A 90 4.47 4.67 2.07
C GLY A 90 3.38 4.11 2.98
N ILE A 91 2.35 3.53 2.38
CA ILE A 91 1.36 2.68 3.03
C ILE A 91 1.52 1.28 2.44
N ILE A 92 1.99 0.34 3.25
CA ILE A 92 2.32 -1.01 2.78
C ILE A 92 1.15 -1.99 3.00
N ALA A 93 1.14 -3.08 2.24
CA ALA A 93 0.33 -4.25 2.54
C ALA A 93 1.04 -5.16 3.56
N ASN A 94 0.39 -6.24 3.98
CA ASN A 94 0.96 -7.37 4.71
C ASN A 94 1.88 -8.23 3.80
N SER A 95 2.79 -7.59 3.07
CA SER A 95 3.64 -8.19 2.05
C SER A 95 5.07 -7.68 2.17
N THR A 96 6.03 -8.60 2.15
CA THR A 96 7.48 -8.28 2.19
C THR A 96 7.93 -7.47 0.97
N TYR A 97 7.19 -7.55 -0.14
CA TYR A 97 7.48 -6.78 -1.35
C TYR A 97 7.34 -5.27 -1.10
N SER A 98 6.19 -4.81 -0.59
CA SER A 98 6.02 -3.40 -0.21
C SER A 98 6.81 -3.01 1.04
N TRP A 99 7.12 -3.98 1.91
CA TRP A 99 8.01 -3.75 3.05
C TRP A 99 9.40 -3.32 2.57
N TRP A 100 10.01 -4.04 1.62
CA TRP A 100 11.32 -3.67 1.08
C TRP A 100 11.28 -2.35 0.33
N ALA A 101 10.23 -2.08 -0.45
CA ALA A 101 10.06 -0.78 -1.11
C ALA A 101 10.02 0.38 -0.11
N ALA A 102 9.28 0.25 1.00
CA ALA A 102 9.25 1.25 2.08
C ALA A 102 10.59 1.42 2.79
N TYR A 103 11.26 0.30 3.08
CA TYR A 103 12.56 0.29 3.74
C TYR A 103 13.59 1.07 2.93
N LEU A 104 13.59 0.90 1.61
CA LEU A 104 14.53 1.53 0.68
C LEU A 104 14.26 3.03 0.40
N ILE A 105 13.12 3.58 0.85
CA ILE A 105 12.88 5.03 0.75
C ILE A 105 13.98 5.78 1.50
N LYS A 106 14.65 6.70 0.79
CA LYS A 106 15.77 7.51 1.31
C LYS A 106 15.34 8.79 2.03
N ASN A 107 14.06 9.12 2.04
CA ASN A 107 13.55 10.28 2.77
C ASN A 107 13.71 10.06 4.29
N PRO A 108 14.51 10.87 5.01
CA PRO A 108 14.68 10.71 6.45
C PRO A 108 13.40 11.05 7.23
N GLU A 109 12.51 11.86 6.65
CA GLU A 109 11.21 12.23 7.22
C GLU A 109 10.08 11.31 6.70
N LYS A 110 10.42 10.13 6.19
CA LYS A 110 9.42 9.19 5.66
C LYS A 110 8.45 8.78 6.77
N ILE A 111 7.19 8.67 6.39
CA ILE A 111 6.15 8.10 7.22
C ILE A 111 5.80 6.79 6.53
N ILE A 112 6.09 5.67 7.19
CA ILE A 112 5.69 4.36 6.71
C ILE A 112 4.58 3.85 7.61
N ILE A 113 3.47 3.44 7.00
CA ILE A 113 2.31 2.88 7.68
C ILE A 113 2.15 1.44 7.25
N GLY A 114 2.09 0.54 8.23
CA GLY A 114 1.86 -0.89 8.02
C GLY A 114 0.64 -1.41 8.80
N PRO A 115 0.07 -2.55 8.36
CA PRO A 115 -0.99 -3.23 9.09
C PRO A 115 -0.42 -3.81 10.39
N LYS A 116 -1.17 -3.68 11.48
CA LYS A 116 -0.79 -4.24 12.78
C LYS A 116 -0.73 -5.77 12.74
N HIS A 117 -1.70 -6.39 12.06
CA HIS A 117 -1.74 -7.84 11.88
C HIS A 117 -1.11 -8.23 10.55
N TRP A 118 0.00 -8.96 10.64
CA TRP A 118 0.72 -9.46 9.47
C TRP A 118 0.27 -10.87 9.08
N LEU A 119 0.91 -11.44 8.06
CA LEU A 119 0.74 -12.84 7.70
C LEU A 119 1.26 -13.79 8.78
N PHE A 120 0.51 -14.87 9.01
CA PHE A 120 0.91 -16.05 9.79
C PHE A 120 1.44 -15.74 11.21
N GLY A 121 0.94 -14.68 11.85
CA GLY A 121 1.32 -14.32 13.23
C GLY A 121 2.66 -13.58 13.37
N HIS A 122 3.25 -13.09 12.28
CA HIS A 122 4.50 -12.31 12.33
C HIS A 122 4.26 -10.82 12.64
N GLU A 123 3.80 -10.50 13.85
CA GLU A 123 3.39 -9.14 14.24
C GLU A 123 4.56 -8.14 14.47
N ASN A 124 5.80 -8.65 14.52
CA ASN A 124 7.02 -7.88 14.82
C ASN A 124 7.91 -7.60 13.60
N ILE A 125 7.38 -7.74 12.37
CA ILE A 125 8.16 -7.51 11.15
C ILE A 125 8.34 -6.02 10.79
N LEU A 126 7.44 -5.15 11.28
CA LEU A 126 7.52 -3.72 11.01
C LEU A 126 8.63 -3.08 11.84
N CYS A 127 9.39 -2.16 11.23
CA CYS A 127 10.40 -1.38 11.92
C CYS A 127 9.76 -0.58 13.07
N GLU A 128 10.51 -0.36 14.16
CA GLU A 128 9.98 0.27 15.38
C GLU A 128 9.43 1.67 15.15
N GLU A 129 10.02 2.42 14.21
CA GLU A 129 9.62 3.77 13.85
C GLU A 129 8.41 3.83 12.90
N TRP A 130 7.93 2.69 12.39
CA TRP A 130 6.80 2.65 11.48
C TRP A 130 5.47 2.66 12.24
N VAL A 131 4.49 3.34 11.65
CA VAL A 131 3.15 3.47 12.23
C VAL A 131 2.37 2.19 11.99
N LYS A 132 1.87 1.57 13.07
CA LYS A 132 1.00 0.40 12.99
C LYS A 132 -0.46 0.84 13.05
N ILE A 133 -1.26 0.42 12.06
CA ILE A 133 -2.71 0.65 12.06
C ILE A 133 -3.45 -0.66 12.14
N GLU A 134 -4.51 -0.67 12.96
CA GLU A 134 -5.40 -1.81 13.14
C GLU A 134 -6.00 -2.24 11.79
N SER A 135 -5.95 -3.54 11.52
CA SER A 135 -6.24 -4.09 10.20
C SER A 135 -6.93 -5.44 10.31
N HIS A 136 -7.79 -5.75 9.34
CA HIS A 136 -8.51 -7.02 9.29
C HIS A 136 -8.28 -7.67 7.93
N PHE A 137 -8.34 -8.99 7.85
CA PHE A 137 -8.51 -9.64 6.55
C PHE A 137 -9.92 -9.34 6.03
N GLU A 138 -10.02 -9.15 4.71
CA GLU A 138 -11.30 -8.87 4.08
C GLU A 138 -12.24 -10.07 4.24
N VAL A 139 -13.37 -9.84 4.90
CA VAL A 139 -14.48 -10.78 4.90
C VAL A 139 -15.31 -10.50 3.65
N LYS A 140 -15.60 -11.54 2.84
CA LYS A 140 -16.32 -11.47 1.55
C LYS A 140 -17.10 -10.18 1.31
N SER A 141 -16.51 -9.28 0.54
CA SER A 141 -17.10 -8.00 0.15
C SER A 141 -17.90 -8.15 -1.14
N LYS A 142 -19.20 -7.80 -1.10
CA LYS A 142 -20.02 -7.71 -2.32
C LYS A 142 -19.53 -6.63 -3.30
N LYS A 143 -18.79 -5.62 -2.82
CA LYS A 143 -18.30 -4.50 -3.65
C LYS A 143 -17.01 -4.85 -4.39
N TYR A 144 -16.17 -5.68 -3.79
CA TYR A 144 -14.80 -5.95 -4.26
C TYR A 144 -14.56 -7.40 -4.68
N ASN A 145 -15.62 -8.20 -4.81
CA ASN A 145 -15.59 -9.60 -5.24
C ASN A 145 -14.50 -10.42 -4.53
N ALA A 146 -14.54 -10.43 -3.20
CA ALA A 146 -13.74 -11.32 -2.37
C ALA A 146 -14.47 -12.63 -2.06
#